data_AF-A0A958QJ60-F1
#
_entry.id   AF-A0A958QJ60-F1
#
_cell.length_a   1.000
_cell.length_b   1.000
_cell.length_c   1.000
_cell.angle_alpha   90.00
_cell.angle_beta   90.00
_cell.angle_gamma   90.00
#
_symmetry.space_group_name_H-M   'P 1'
#
loop_
_entity.id
_entity.type
_entity.pdbx_description
1 polymer ?
#
loop_
_entity_poly.entity_id
_entity_poly.type
_entity_poly.pdbx_seq_one_letter_code
_entity_poly.pdbx_strand_id
1 'polypeptide(L)'
;MKVRVFFLIVAAAAFLTHPGLVRANSPKQKAQNQNAAVSDALANAQQQAATSLRSIKNPYADTNLRGWEHLAVQLVDKEGIDSGLVKSVFSDERMPERESLFFSVEPKEPSNPYRQRLRSSEITNALSFYRKNWFYFRQASMQYQIPESVILAILQIETRCGDYVGNSRVLYRLARLASAAAPGNPLENFEKKRRGEDITLQ
;
A
#
# COMPACT_ATOMS: atom_id res chain seq x y z
N MET A 1 -45.42 -2.89 34.13
CA MET A 1 -45.99 -1.56 34.48
C MET A 1 -46.04 -0.69 33.24
N LYS A 2 -47.15 0.05 33.03
CA LYS A 2 -47.28 1.11 32.01
C LYS A 2 -47.62 2.39 32.75
N VAL A 3 -46.91 3.49 32.49
CA VAL A 3 -47.41 4.85 32.77
C VAL A 3 -47.04 5.73 31.58
N ARG A 4 -48.05 6.17 30.82
CA ARG A 4 -47.97 7.37 29.98
C ARG A 4 -48.52 8.52 30.83
N VAL A 5 -47.86 9.67 30.82
CA VAL A 5 -48.50 10.93 31.23
C VAL A 5 -48.48 11.85 30.02
N PHE A 6 -49.66 12.01 29.41
CA PHE A 6 -49.98 13.20 28.62
C PHE A 6 -50.14 14.37 29.59
N PHE A 7 -49.61 15.53 29.25
CA PHE A 7 -50.25 16.78 29.64
C PHE A 7 -50.28 17.74 28.46
N LEU A 8 -51.46 18.30 28.24
CA LEU A 8 -51.81 19.15 27.11
C LEU A 8 -52.60 20.30 27.70
N ILE A 9 -52.06 21.52 27.64
CA ILE A 9 -52.77 22.75 27.99
C ILE A 9 -52.58 23.73 26.82
N VAL A 10 -53.68 24.38 26.47
CA VAL A 10 -53.86 25.27 25.30
C VAL A 10 -54.34 26.64 25.78
N ALA A 11 -54.24 27.66 24.91
CA ALA A 11 -54.70 29.05 24.98
C ALA A 11 -53.57 30.04 25.36
N ALA A 12 -53.08 30.91 24.46
CA ALA A 12 -53.73 32.10 23.82
C ALA A 12 -53.77 33.31 24.78
N ALA A 13 -53.63 34.59 24.39
CA ALA A 13 -53.31 35.30 23.14
C ALA A 13 -53.00 36.78 23.52
N ALA A 14 -52.39 37.68 22.76
CA ALA A 14 -51.54 37.71 21.55
C ALA A 14 -51.02 39.18 21.39
N PHE A 15 -50.24 39.55 20.33
CA PHE A 15 -50.31 40.83 19.58
C PHE A 15 -49.09 41.07 18.62
N LEU A 16 -49.40 41.25 17.33
CA LEU A 16 -48.79 42.07 16.26
C LEU A 16 -47.27 42.19 15.95
N THR A 17 -47.01 42.16 14.63
CA THR A 17 -45.90 42.71 13.83
C THR A 17 -44.44 42.30 14.12
N HIS A 18 -43.86 41.51 13.21
CA HIS A 18 -42.79 41.94 12.26
C HIS A 18 -42.48 40.82 11.24
N PRO A 19 -42.34 41.10 9.93
CA PRO A 19 -41.94 40.09 8.93
C PRO A 19 -40.42 39.94 8.88
N GLY A 20 -39.85 39.13 9.78
CA GLY A 20 -38.43 38.77 9.78
C GLY A 20 -38.14 37.49 8.99
N LEU A 21 -37.64 37.61 7.77
CA LEU A 21 -37.20 36.48 6.93
C LEU A 21 -36.11 35.65 7.63
N VAL A 22 -36.43 34.43 8.05
CA VAL A 22 -35.42 33.42 8.40
C VAL A 22 -34.70 33.00 7.11
N ARG A 23 -33.52 33.59 6.89
CA ARG A 23 -32.69 33.32 5.71
C ARG A 23 -32.12 31.90 5.78
N ALA A 24 -32.79 30.95 5.14
CA ALA A 24 -32.27 29.60 4.96
C ALA A 24 -30.91 29.67 4.24
N ASN A 25 -29.89 29.04 4.83
CA ASN A 25 -28.54 29.00 4.24
C ASN A 25 -28.61 28.38 2.84
N SER A 26 -28.10 29.09 1.84
CA SER A 26 -28.17 28.66 0.44
C SER A 26 -27.34 27.39 0.21
N PRO A 27 -27.63 26.56 -0.80
CA PRO A 27 -26.90 25.32 -1.05
C PRO A 27 -25.37 25.48 -1.12
N LYS A 28 -24.89 26.63 -1.65
CA LYS A 28 -23.46 26.99 -1.67
C LYS A 28 -22.84 27.13 -0.27
N GLN A 29 -23.54 27.73 0.70
CA GLN A 29 -23.06 27.88 2.08
C GLN A 29 -23.02 26.53 2.80
N LYS A 30 -24.01 25.64 2.52
CA LYS A 30 -24.02 24.29 3.09
C LYS A 30 -22.83 23.45 2.59
N ALA A 31 -22.49 23.56 1.30
CA ALA A 31 -21.30 22.93 0.72
C ALA A 31 -19.98 23.53 1.25
N GLN A 32 -19.88 24.85 1.40
CA GLN A 32 -18.68 25.50 1.97
C GLN A 32 -18.42 25.08 3.41
N ASN A 33 -19.46 25.02 4.26
CA ASN A 33 -19.34 24.59 5.65
C ASN A 33 -18.98 23.09 5.76
N GLN A 34 -19.43 22.25 4.82
CA GLN A 34 -19.03 20.85 4.75
C GLN A 34 -17.56 20.69 4.36
N ASN A 35 -17.06 21.47 3.40
CA ASN A 35 -15.65 21.45 3.02
C ASN A 35 -14.72 21.89 4.17
N ALA A 36 -15.11 22.92 4.93
CA ALA A 36 -14.36 23.35 6.12
C ALA A 36 -14.34 22.27 7.21
N ALA A 37 -15.48 21.64 7.50
CA ALA A 37 -15.54 20.55 8.47
C ALA A 37 -14.68 19.33 8.06
N VAL A 38 -14.57 19.04 6.76
CA VAL A 38 -13.70 17.98 6.24
C VAL A 38 -12.21 18.35 6.32
N SER A 39 -11.83 19.61 6.05
CA SER A 39 -10.43 20.04 6.23
C SER A 39 -10.01 20.03 7.71
N ASP A 40 -10.89 20.44 8.61
CA ASP A 40 -10.62 20.45 10.05
C ASP A 40 -10.55 19.02 10.61
N ALA A 41 -11.42 18.12 10.13
CA ALA A 41 -11.35 16.69 10.48
C ALA A 41 -10.04 16.04 9.96
N LEU A 42 -9.59 16.38 8.76
CA LEU A 42 -8.34 15.87 8.20
C LEU A 42 -7.12 16.40 8.96
N ALA A 43 -7.09 17.70 9.30
CA ALA A 43 -6.02 18.30 10.09
C ALA A 43 -5.94 17.70 11.51
N ASN A 44 -7.09 17.49 12.16
CA ASN A 44 -7.16 16.82 13.45
C ASN A 44 -6.73 15.35 13.37
N ALA A 45 -7.12 14.60 12.32
CA ALA A 45 -6.66 13.23 12.12
C ALA A 45 -5.13 13.16 11.88
N GLN A 46 -4.56 14.09 11.12
CA GLN A 46 -3.11 14.22 10.92
C GLN A 46 -2.38 14.54 12.23
N GLN A 47 -2.91 15.47 13.05
CA GLN A 47 -2.34 15.79 14.36
C GLN A 47 -2.45 14.62 15.35
N GLN A 48 -3.57 13.88 15.36
CA GLN A 48 -3.76 12.70 16.20
C GLN A 48 -2.83 11.55 15.77
N ALA A 49 -2.64 11.33 14.47
CA ALA A 49 -1.64 10.39 13.96
C ALA A 49 -0.21 10.79 14.37
N ALA A 50 0.17 12.07 14.17
CA ALA A 50 1.48 12.58 14.57
C ALA A 50 1.73 12.52 16.09
N THR A 51 0.69 12.72 16.91
CA THR A 51 0.77 12.61 18.37
C THR A 51 0.86 11.16 18.82
N SER A 52 0.13 10.25 18.16
CA SER A 52 0.21 8.81 18.41
C SER A 52 1.60 8.27 18.08
N LEU A 53 2.20 8.72 16.97
CA LEU A 53 3.57 8.39 16.58
C LEU A 53 4.64 8.91 17.56
N ARG A 54 4.38 10.02 18.28
CA ARG A 54 5.27 10.55 19.33
C ARG A 54 5.15 9.84 20.68
N SER A 55 4.02 9.18 20.94
CA SER A 55 3.75 8.49 22.21
C SER A 55 4.37 7.08 22.27
N ILE A 56 4.66 6.49 21.11
CA ILE A 56 5.41 5.24 21.02
C ILE A 56 6.84 5.52 21.47
N LYS A 57 7.26 4.90 22.57
CA LYS A 57 8.63 4.98 23.11
C LYS A 57 9.57 4.22 22.17
N ASN A 58 9.92 4.83 21.04
CA ASN A 58 10.72 4.20 19.99
C ASN A 58 12.10 3.79 20.56
N PRO A 59 12.40 2.49 20.71
CA PRO A 59 13.69 2.02 21.22
C PRO A 59 14.85 2.33 20.28
N TYR A 60 14.55 2.80 19.06
CA TYR A 60 15.50 3.20 18.03
C TYR A 60 15.62 4.72 17.86
N ALA A 61 15.09 5.54 18.77
CA ALA A 61 15.18 7.01 18.66
C ALA A 61 16.63 7.53 18.48
N ASP A 62 17.61 6.88 19.11
CA ASP A 62 19.04 7.22 19.02
C ASP A 62 19.78 6.46 17.90
N THR A 63 19.04 5.75 17.02
CA THR A 63 19.62 4.92 15.95
C THR A 63 19.07 5.33 14.60
N ASN A 64 19.94 5.81 13.71
CA ASN A 64 19.57 6.02 12.31
C ASN A 64 19.36 4.66 11.63
N LEU A 65 18.09 4.24 11.50
CA LEU A 65 17.68 3.07 10.73
C LEU A 65 17.28 3.45 9.29
N ARG A 66 17.77 4.59 8.79
CA ARG A 66 17.65 5.02 7.39
C ARG A 66 16.19 5.09 6.89
N GLY A 67 15.25 5.42 7.79
CA GLY A 67 13.82 5.50 7.49
C GLY A 67 13.03 4.21 7.74
N TRP A 68 13.68 3.12 8.19
CA TRP A 68 13.05 1.83 8.46
C TRP A 68 12.47 1.70 9.89
N GLU A 69 12.46 2.76 10.69
CA GLU A 69 12.15 2.72 12.13
C GLU A 69 10.73 2.16 12.39
N HIS A 70 9.75 2.51 11.55
CA HIS A 70 8.40 1.98 11.66
C HIS A 70 8.34 0.45 11.48
N LEU A 71 9.10 -0.10 10.52
CA LEU A 71 9.16 -1.54 10.31
C LEU A 71 9.97 -2.22 11.42
N ALA A 72 11.05 -1.62 11.89
CA ALA A 72 11.86 -2.14 13.00
C ALA A 72 11.04 -2.27 14.30
N VAL A 73 10.19 -1.27 14.61
CA VAL A 73 9.23 -1.35 15.73
C VAL A 73 8.26 -2.51 15.55
N GLN A 74 7.71 -2.73 14.36
CA GLN A 74 6.81 -3.87 14.12
C GLN A 74 7.51 -5.23 14.28
N LEU A 75 8.71 -5.38 13.73
CA LEU A 75 9.48 -6.63 13.77
C LEU A 75 9.87 -7.02 15.21
N VAL A 76 10.14 -6.05 16.08
CA VAL A 76 10.47 -6.32 17.49
C VAL A 76 9.23 -6.45 18.36
N ASP A 77 8.32 -5.47 18.33
CA ASP A 77 7.21 -5.41 19.28
C ASP A 77 6.07 -6.39 18.96
N LYS A 78 5.94 -6.82 17.70
CA LYS A 78 4.89 -7.76 17.27
C LYS A 78 5.42 -9.15 16.92
N GLU A 79 6.50 -9.20 16.14
CA GLU A 79 7.07 -10.48 15.67
C GLU A 79 8.15 -11.04 16.61
N GLY A 80 8.54 -10.29 17.65
CA GLY A 80 9.48 -10.77 18.68
C GLY A 80 10.92 -10.97 18.20
N ILE A 81 11.31 -10.35 17.08
CA ILE A 81 12.65 -10.49 16.49
C ILE A 81 13.67 -9.71 17.34
N ASP A 82 14.89 -10.25 17.48
CA ASP A 82 15.96 -9.62 18.24
C ASP A 82 16.28 -8.19 17.74
N SER A 83 16.32 -7.25 18.67
CA SER A 83 16.52 -5.83 18.37
C SER A 83 17.95 -5.50 17.92
N GLY A 84 18.95 -6.29 18.37
CA GLY A 84 20.33 -6.19 17.90
C GLY A 84 20.45 -6.59 16.43
N LEU A 85 19.84 -7.71 16.05
CA LEU A 85 19.74 -8.19 14.67
C LEU A 85 19.04 -7.15 13.78
N VAL A 86 17.82 -6.73 14.13
CA VAL A 86 17.05 -5.72 13.39
C VAL A 86 17.88 -4.45 13.20
N LYS A 87 18.49 -3.93 14.27
CA LYS A 87 19.36 -2.75 14.20
C LYS A 87 20.52 -2.97 13.23
N SER A 88 21.30 -4.04 13.40
CA SER A 88 22.48 -4.32 12.57
C SER A 88 22.14 -4.42 11.08
N VAL A 89 20.99 -4.99 10.74
CA VAL A 89 20.52 -5.22 9.37
C VAL A 89 20.03 -3.93 8.70
N PHE A 90 19.25 -3.10 9.39
CA PHE A 90 18.72 -1.86 8.83
C PHE A 90 19.70 -0.67 8.89
N SER A 91 20.73 -0.73 9.76
CA SER A 91 21.84 0.24 9.74
C SER A 91 22.95 -0.09 8.74
N ASP A 92 22.93 -1.28 8.11
CA ASP A 92 23.95 -1.71 7.16
C ASP A 92 23.98 -0.79 5.92
N GLU A 93 25.16 -0.33 5.50
CA GLU A 93 25.32 0.54 4.33
C GLU A 93 24.71 -0.08 3.06
N ARG A 94 24.80 -1.41 2.95
CA ARG A 94 24.34 -2.21 1.82
C ARG A 94 22.83 -2.46 1.83
N MET A 95 22.12 -2.02 2.86
CA MET A 95 20.66 -1.93 2.94
C MET A 95 20.25 -0.50 2.55
N PRO A 96 19.59 -0.28 1.39
CA PRO A 96 19.21 1.06 0.96
C PRO A 96 18.28 1.77 1.96
N GLU A 97 18.22 3.09 1.87
CA GLU A 97 17.29 3.91 2.65
C GLU A 97 15.83 3.56 2.31
N ARG A 98 14.90 3.85 3.21
CA ARG A 98 13.47 3.60 2.97
C ARG A 98 12.96 4.49 1.84
N GLU A 99 12.85 3.90 0.66
CA GLU A 99 12.08 4.42 -0.44
C GLU A 99 10.57 4.21 -0.20
N SER A 100 9.74 5.13 -0.67
CA SER A 100 8.28 4.96 -0.69
C SER A 100 7.84 4.01 -1.81
N LEU A 101 6.82 3.20 -1.55
CA LEU A 101 6.22 2.30 -2.52
C LEU A 101 4.97 2.95 -3.12
N PHE A 102 5.09 3.40 -4.36
CA PHE A 102 3.98 3.91 -5.15
C PHE A 102 3.20 2.76 -5.79
N PHE A 103 1.87 2.85 -5.79
CA PHE A 103 1.00 1.81 -6.35
C PHE A 103 -0.33 2.39 -6.82
N SER A 104 -0.79 1.96 -8.00
CA SER A 104 -2.14 2.26 -8.47
C SER A 104 -3.17 1.37 -7.79
N VAL A 105 -4.26 1.99 -7.33
CA VAL A 105 -5.49 1.28 -6.89
C VAL A 105 -6.26 0.70 -8.08
N GLU A 106 -6.00 1.22 -9.29
CA GLU A 106 -6.55 0.75 -10.56
C GLU A 106 -5.37 0.31 -11.46
N PRO A 107 -4.78 -0.88 -11.24
CA PRO A 107 -3.76 -1.41 -12.13
C PRO A 107 -4.36 -1.72 -13.51
N LYS A 108 -3.59 -1.46 -14.57
CA LYS A 108 -3.98 -1.77 -15.95
C LYS A 108 -2.98 -2.76 -16.54
N GLU A 109 -3.45 -3.96 -16.87
CA GLU A 109 -2.65 -4.91 -17.63
C GLU A 109 -2.66 -4.55 -19.13
N PRO A 110 -1.53 -4.72 -19.85
CA PRO A 110 -1.52 -4.63 -21.30
C PRO A 110 -2.31 -5.81 -21.90
N SER A 111 -2.99 -5.60 -23.03
CA SER A 111 -3.89 -6.60 -23.62
C SER A 111 -3.21 -7.90 -24.10
N ASN A 112 -1.89 -7.94 -24.20
CA ASN A 112 -1.14 -9.15 -24.54
C ASN A 112 0.29 -9.11 -23.95
N PRO A 113 0.46 -9.37 -22.64
CA PRO A 113 1.75 -9.26 -21.97
C PRO A 113 2.77 -10.29 -22.48
N TYR A 114 2.31 -11.46 -22.92
CA TYR A 114 3.17 -12.59 -23.27
C TYR A 114 3.57 -12.66 -24.75
N ARG A 115 3.01 -11.81 -25.65
CA ARG A 115 3.34 -11.84 -27.10
C ARG A 115 4.84 -11.80 -27.39
N GLN A 116 5.61 -11.11 -26.56
CA GLN A 116 7.05 -10.98 -26.74
C GLN A 116 7.80 -12.31 -26.57
N ARG A 117 7.27 -13.25 -25.77
CA ARG A 117 7.84 -14.61 -25.55
C ARG A 117 7.73 -15.54 -26.76
N LEU A 118 6.84 -15.21 -27.70
CA LEU A 118 6.62 -15.96 -28.94
C LEU A 118 7.54 -15.51 -30.09
N ARG A 119 8.48 -14.60 -29.83
CA ARG A 119 9.51 -14.21 -30.81
C ARG A 119 10.48 -15.37 -31.04
N SER A 120 10.92 -15.55 -32.29
CA SER A 120 11.81 -16.66 -32.67
C SER A 120 13.09 -16.75 -31.83
N SER A 121 13.66 -15.61 -31.41
CA SER A 121 14.82 -15.57 -30.52
C SER A 121 14.53 -16.13 -29.12
N GLU A 122 13.38 -15.78 -28.54
CA GLU A 122 12.96 -16.24 -27.20
C GLU A 122 12.61 -17.74 -27.24
N ILE A 123 11.98 -18.22 -28.31
CA ILE A 123 11.72 -19.65 -28.55
C ILE A 123 13.03 -20.42 -28.72
N THR A 124 13.98 -19.87 -29.48
CA THR A 124 15.31 -20.49 -29.68
C THR A 124 16.09 -20.58 -28.37
N ASN A 125 16.02 -19.54 -27.53
CA ASN A 125 16.63 -19.55 -26.21
C ASN A 125 16.00 -20.64 -25.32
N ALA A 126 14.66 -20.70 -25.24
CA ALA A 126 13.95 -21.71 -24.47
C ALA A 126 14.28 -23.15 -24.93
N LEU A 127 14.32 -23.41 -26.24
CA LEU A 127 14.71 -24.72 -26.78
C LEU A 127 16.17 -25.06 -26.49
N SER A 128 17.07 -24.08 -26.50
CA SER A 128 18.48 -24.27 -26.10
C SER A 128 18.59 -24.63 -24.62
N PHE A 129 17.90 -23.88 -23.74
CA PHE A 129 17.84 -24.14 -22.32
C PHE A 129 17.25 -25.52 -21.99
N TYR A 130 16.15 -25.90 -22.67
CA TYR A 130 15.57 -27.23 -22.54
C TYR A 130 16.56 -28.32 -22.92
N ARG A 131 17.21 -28.23 -24.10
CA ARG A 131 18.20 -29.23 -24.55
C ARG A 131 19.38 -29.36 -23.58
N LYS A 132 19.88 -28.24 -23.04
CA LYS A 132 20.97 -28.21 -22.05
C LYS A 132 20.58 -28.91 -20.73
N ASN A 133 19.31 -28.82 -20.33
CA ASN A 133 18.82 -29.30 -19.03
C ASN A 133 17.84 -30.49 -19.15
N TRP A 134 17.78 -31.17 -20.30
CA TRP A 134 16.70 -32.11 -20.66
C TRP A 134 16.46 -33.17 -19.58
N PHE A 135 17.54 -33.69 -18.99
CA PHE A 135 17.48 -34.67 -17.91
C PHE A 135 16.64 -34.17 -16.72
N TYR A 136 16.82 -32.93 -16.29
CA TYR A 136 16.07 -32.36 -15.17
C TYR A 136 14.61 -32.11 -15.53
N PHE A 137 14.31 -31.69 -16.76
CA PHE A 137 12.94 -31.61 -17.26
C PHE A 137 12.27 -32.98 -17.23
N ARG A 138 12.96 -34.02 -17.69
CA ARG A 138 12.44 -35.39 -17.69
C ARG A 138 12.18 -35.93 -16.28
N GLN A 139 13.12 -35.73 -15.37
CA GLN A 139 12.98 -36.11 -13.96
C GLN A 139 11.79 -35.40 -13.30
N ALA A 140 11.70 -34.07 -13.44
CA ALA A 140 10.58 -33.30 -12.90
C ALA A 140 9.23 -33.72 -13.52
N SER A 141 9.20 -34.00 -14.82
CA SER A 141 7.99 -34.48 -15.50
C SER A 141 7.53 -35.85 -14.97
N MET A 142 8.46 -36.80 -14.78
CA MET A 142 8.15 -38.11 -14.21
C MET A 142 7.77 -38.05 -12.72
N GLN A 143 8.41 -37.18 -11.94
CA GLN A 143 8.16 -37.05 -10.50
C GLN A 143 6.84 -36.34 -10.20
N TYR A 144 6.55 -35.23 -10.88
CA TYR A 144 5.41 -34.36 -10.59
C TYR A 144 4.24 -34.53 -11.58
N GLN A 145 4.38 -35.37 -12.62
CA GLN A 145 3.38 -35.60 -13.67
C GLN A 145 2.99 -34.32 -14.44
N ILE A 146 3.93 -33.38 -14.57
CA ILE A 146 3.77 -32.12 -15.30
C ILE A 146 4.47 -32.24 -16.67
N PRO A 147 3.83 -31.88 -17.80
CA PRO A 147 4.48 -31.89 -19.10
C PRO A 147 5.71 -30.98 -19.16
N GLU A 148 6.80 -31.48 -19.74
CA GLU A 148 8.09 -30.77 -19.85
C GLU A 148 7.95 -29.37 -20.51
N SER A 149 7.02 -29.23 -21.46
CA SER A 149 6.67 -27.97 -22.13
C SER A 149 6.03 -26.93 -21.20
N VAL A 150 5.26 -27.35 -20.19
CA VAL A 150 4.63 -26.44 -19.20
C VAL A 150 5.69 -25.88 -18.26
N ILE A 151 6.59 -26.75 -17.78
CA ILE A 151 7.74 -26.33 -16.96
C ILE A 151 8.60 -25.32 -17.74
N LEU A 152 8.85 -25.58 -19.03
CA LEU A 152 9.64 -24.70 -19.88
C LEU A 152 8.95 -23.34 -20.10
N ALA A 153 7.64 -23.34 -20.35
CA ALA A 153 6.87 -22.12 -20.55
C ALA A 153 6.89 -21.21 -19.31
N ILE A 154 6.75 -21.78 -18.11
CA ILE A 154 6.86 -21.02 -16.85
C ILE A 154 8.25 -20.39 -16.74
N LEU A 155 9.33 -21.19 -16.89
CA LEU A 155 10.70 -20.66 -16.78
C LEU A 155 11.00 -19.59 -17.84
N GLN A 156 10.46 -19.71 -19.05
CA GLN A 156 10.58 -18.72 -20.11
C GLN A 156 9.82 -17.42 -19.79
N ILE A 157 8.62 -17.50 -19.22
CA ILE A 157 7.81 -16.33 -18.86
C ILE A 157 8.44 -15.56 -17.70
N GLU A 158 8.75 -16.26 -16.61
CA GLU A 158 9.20 -15.67 -15.34
C GLU A 158 10.61 -15.08 -15.43
N THR A 159 11.57 -15.84 -16.00
CA THR A 159 13.00 -15.49 -15.92
C THR A 159 13.71 -15.46 -17.27
N ARG A 160 12.98 -15.67 -18.38
CA ARG A 160 13.56 -16.02 -19.69
C ARG A 160 14.60 -17.15 -19.60
N CYS A 161 14.26 -18.22 -18.89
CA CYS A 161 15.16 -19.36 -18.67
C CYS A 161 16.47 -19.00 -17.94
N GLY A 162 16.42 -18.02 -17.02
CA GLY A 162 17.54 -17.62 -16.16
C GLY A 162 18.24 -16.31 -16.54
N ASP A 163 17.98 -15.74 -17.72
CA ASP A 163 18.59 -14.47 -18.14
C ASP A 163 18.12 -13.26 -17.28
N TYR A 164 16.96 -13.38 -16.62
CA TYR A 164 16.33 -12.34 -15.81
C TYR A 164 15.84 -12.89 -14.45
N VAL A 165 16.76 -13.09 -13.50
CA VAL A 165 16.43 -13.53 -12.12
C VAL A 165 16.18 -12.38 -11.14
N GLY A 166 16.16 -11.14 -11.62
CA GLY A 166 16.11 -9.92 -10.80
C GLY A 166 17.49 -9.47 -10.31
N ASN A 167 17.64 -8.16 -10.08
CA ASN A 167 18.89 -7.51 -9.66
C ASN A 167 18.83 -6.90 -8.25
N SER A 168 17.72 -7.12 -7.54
CA SER A 168 17.41 -6.47 -6.27
C SER A 168 17.60 -7.44 -5.09
N ARG A 169 18.10 -6.92 -3.96
CA ARG A 169 18.23 -7.70 -2.72
C ARG A 169 16.84 -8.09 -2.20
N VAL A 170 16.63 -9.38 -1.96
CA VAL A 170 15.34 -9.94 -1.50
C VAL A 170 14.84 -9.20 -0.24
N LEU A 171 15.70 -9.07 0.77
CA LEU A 171 15.37 -8.39 2.02
C LEU A 171 14.91 -6.94 1.81
N TYR A 172 15.61 -6.17 0.97
CA TYR A 172 15.22 -4.78 0.66
C TYR A 172 13.83 -4.71 0.03
N ARG A 173 13.55 -5.54 -0.98
CA ARG A 173 12.26 -5.54 -1.67
C ARG A 173 11.12 -6.00 -0.74
N LEU A 174 11.36 -7.00 0.13
CA LEU A 174 10.38 -7.43 1.13
C LEU A 174 10.15 -6.37 2.22
N ALA A 175 11.21 -5.72 2.71
CA ALA A 175 11.08 -4.63 3.69
C ALA A 175 10.32 -3.42 3.12
N ARG A 176 10.60 -3.04 1.87
CA ARG A 176 9.85 -1.98 1.14
C ARG A 176 8.38 -2.34 0.98
N LEU A 177 8.07 -3.60 0.67
CA LEU A 177 6.68 -4.08 0.57
C LEU A 177 5.97 -4.11 1.93
N ALA A 178 6.61 -4.61 2.99
CA ALA A 178 6.05 -4.59 4.35
C ALA A 178 5.81 -3.15 4.85
N SER A 179 6.69 -2.22 4.44
CA SER A 179 6.59 -0.79 4.76
C SER A 179 5.55 -0.03 3.93
N ALA A 180 4.86 -0.68 2.98
CA ALA A 180 3.83 -0.05 2.15
C ALA A 180 2.66 0.55 2.97
N ALA A 181 2.38 -0.04 4.14
CA ALA A 181 1.38 0.41 5.09
C ALA A 181 1.90 1.40 6.14
N ALA A 182 3.18 1.81 6.09
CA ALA A 182 3.70 2.84 6.98
C ALA A 182 2.95 4.17 6.75
N PRO A 183 2.52 4.91 7.78
CA PRO A 183 1.56 6.02 7.63
C PRO A 183 1.90 7.11 6.61
N GLY A 184 3.18 7.37 6.35
CA GLY A 184 3.61 8.31 5.29
C GLY A 184 3.36 7.81 3.87
N ASN A 185 3.46 6.50 3.62
CA ASN A 185 3.46 5.94 2.27
C ASN A 185 2.11 6.10 1.53
N PRO A 186 0.93 5.82 2.15
CA PRO A 186 -0.36 6.11 1.52
C PRO A 186 -0.58 7.60 1.22
N LEU A 187 -0.08 8.50 2.08
CA LEU A 187 -0.20 9.95 1.89
C LEU A 187 0.67 10.43 0.72
N GLU A 188 1.92 9.98 0.66
CA GLU A 188 2.82 10.27 -0.47
C GLU A 188 2.26 9.73 -1.80
N ASN A 189 1.71 8.51 -1.79
CA ASN A 189 1.07 7.90 -2.97
C ASN A 189 -0.19 8.68 -3.42
N PHE A 190 -1.02 9.12 -2.47
CA PHE A 190 -2.17 10.00 -2.77
C PHE A 190 -1.73 11.34 -3.35
N GLU A 191 -0.71 11.98 -2.78
CA GLU A 191 -0.22 13.27 -3.26
C GLU A 191 0.41 13.18 -4.65
N LYS A 192 1.15 12.10 -4.97
CA LYS A 192 1.59 11.85 -6.36
C LYS A 192 0.42 11.69 -7.32
N LYS A 193 -0.58 10.86 -6.96
CA LYS A 193 -1.80 10.68 -7.78
C LYS A 193 -2.51 12.02 -8.01
N ARG A 194 -2.61 12.86 -6.98
CA ARG A 194 -3.23 14.20 -7.03
C ARG A 194 -2.49 15.17 -7.96
N ARG A 195 -1.16 15.04 -8.08
CA ARG A 195 -0.34 15.82 -9.02
C ARG A 195 -0.33 15.27 -10.45
N GLY A 196 -0.99 14.14 -10.71
CA GLY A 196 -1.01 13.50 -12.03
C GLY A 196 0.29 12.79 -12.40
N GLU A 197 1.16 12.52 -11.42
CA GLU A 197 2.36 11.69 -11.61
C GLU A 197 1.98 10.22 -11.83
N ASP A 198 2.79 9.49 -12.59
CA ASP A 198 2.63 8.03 -12.72
C ASP A 198 2.97 7.35 -11.39
N ILE A 199 2.05 6.48 -10.94
CA ILE A 199 2.12 5.71 -9.68
C ILE A 199 2.10 4.20 -9.94
N THR A 200 2.50 3.76 -11.14
CA THR A 200 2.80 2.35 -11.38
C THR A 200 3.88 1.83 -10.42
N LEU A 201 3.79 0.54 -10.06
CA LEU A 201 4.74 -0.12 -9.16
C LEU A 201 6.14 -0.15 -9.82
N GLN A 202 7.11 0.50 -9.16
CA GLN A 202 8.55 0.51 -9.49
C GLN A 202 9.37 -0.21 -8.41
#